data_AF-A0A4Z0GIC5-F1
#
_entry.id   AF-A0A4Z0GIC5-F1
#
_cell.length_a   1.000
_cell.length_b   1.000
_cell.length_c   1.000
_cell.angle_alpha   90.00
_cell.angle_beta   90.00
_cell.angle_gamma   90.00
#
_symmetry.space_group_name_H-M   'P 1'
#
loop_
_entity.id
_entity.type
_entity.pdbx_description
1 polymer ?
#
loop_
_entity_poly.entity_id
_entity_poly.type
_entity_poly.pdbx_seq_one_letter_code
_entity_poly.pdbx_strand_id
1 'polypeptide(L)'
;MNFVFDLDGTICFKGQPVSEKITCALERLTRVGHQVIFASARPIRDMLPVLRKPFFDYTMIGGNGSLIYKNGAIKNVHSFSSVDVKKLLSLIQEFKATFLIDGDWNYSYTGPADHPILQNVDPAHLAKRVPIESLTSIVKVLILGSRDNKQLAERLDSLNLFVTHHTNEDVLDISPTGISKWSALESLGVKNNAYCM
;
A
#
# COMPACT_ATOMS: atom_id res chain seq x y z
N MET A 1 -3.45 -24.07 9.04
CA MET A 1 -3.27 -22.80 9.80
C MET A 1 -2.93 -21.68 8.82
N ASN A 2 -3.11 -20.42 9.23
CA ASN A 2 -2.68 -19.27 8.43
C ASN A 2 -1.26 -18.86 8.86
N PHE A 3 -0.37 -18.65 7.89
CA PHE A 3 0.95 -18.06 8.08
C PHE A 3 0.96 -16.71 7.40
N VAL A 4 1.19 -15.65 8.16
CA VAL A 4 1.13 -14.27 7.66
C VAL A 4 2.52 -13.69 7.69
N PHE A 5 3.05 -13.31 6.52
CA PHE A 5 4.37 -12.74 6.42
C PHE A 5 4.29 -11.28 6.03
N ASP A 6 4.97 -10.42 6.80
CA ASP A 6 5.35 -9.12 6.27
C ASP A 6 6.35 -9.29 5.11
N LEU A 7 6.42 -8.32 4.20
CA LEU A 7 7.38 -8.38 3.10
C LEU A 7 8.71 -7.75 3.48
N ASP A 8 8.75 -6.43 3.52
CA ASP A 8 9.96 -5.64 3.68
C ASP A 8 10.59 -5.89 5.05
N GLY A 9 11.87 -6.30 5.07
CA GLY A 9 12.60 -6.59 6.30
C GLY A 9 12.30 -7.96 6.92
N THR A 10 11.36 -8.73 6.37
CA THR A 10 11.00 -10.07 6.87
C THR A 10 11.35 -11.17 5.86
N ILE A 11 10.77 -11.15 4.66
CA ILE A 11 11.07 -12.14 3.60
C ILE A 11 11.63 -11.50 2.32
N CYS A 12 11.46 -10.19 2.16
CA CYS A 12 12.00 -9.36 1.08
C CYS A 12 13.05 -8.41 1.66
N PHE A 13 14.24 -8.42 1.06
CA PHE A 13 15.38 -7.62 1.54
C PHE A 13 15.85 -6.67 0.44
N LYS A 14 15.95 -5.37 0.75
CA LYS A 14 16.41 -4.32 -0.17
C LYS A 14 15.64 -4.28 -1.50
N GLY A 15 14.33 -4.54 -1.45
CA GLY A 15 13.46 -4.58 -2.64
C GLY A 15 13.79 -5.70 -3.64
N GLN A 16 14.64 -6.66 -3.27
CA GLN A 16 14.96 -7.80 -4.12
C GLN A 16 13.86 -8.87 -4.04
N PRO A 17 13.61 -9.61 -5.14
CA PRO A 17 12.68 -10.72 -5.11
C PRO A 17 13.01 -11.73 -4.01
N VAL A 18 11.97 -12.30 -3.41
CA VAL A 18 12.08 -13.36 -2.39
C VAL A 18 12.99 -14.47 -2.91
N SER A 19 13.96 -14.87 -2.07
CA SER A 19 14.95 -15.88 -2.43
C SER A 19 14.29 -17.23 -2.70
N GLU A 20 14.90 -18.03 -3.59
CA GLU A 20 14.38 -19.37 -3.92
C GLU A 20 14.22 -20.26 -2.68
N LYS A 21 15.15 -20.16 -1.72
CA LYS A 21 15.08 -20.91 -0.46
C LYS A 21 13.81 -20.59 0.33
N ILE A 22 13.45 -19.31 0.44
CA ILE A 22 12.21 -18.89 1.12
C ILE A 22 11.01 -19.34 0.30
N THR A 23 11.06 -19.17 -1.03
CA THR A 23 9.99 -19.63 -1.93
C THR A 23 9.68 -21.11 -1.73
N CYS A 24 10.68 -21.99 -1.77
CA CYS A 24 10.49 -23.42 -1.54
C CYS A 24 9.91 -23.74 -0.15
N ALA A 25 10.31 -22.99 0.88
CA ALA A 25 9.79 -23.19 2.23
C ALA A 25 8.30 -22.83 2.32
N LEU A 26 7.89 -21.71 1.72
CA LEU A 26 6.49 -21.26 1.69
C LEU A 26 5.60 -22.20 0.86
N GLU A 27 6.11 -22.69 -0.29
CA GLU A 27 5.41 -23.72 -1.07
C GLU A 27 5.22 -25.02 -0.29
N ARG A 28 6.20 -25.40 0.53
CA ARG A 28 6.04 -26.60 1.38
C ARG A 28 4.92 -26.42 2.40
N LEU A 29 4.76 -25.22 2.98
CA LEU A 29 3.64 -24.92 3.88
C LEU A 29 2.29 -25.10 3.17
N THR A 30 2.15 -24.58 1.94
CA THR A 30 0.91 -24.71 1.19
C THR A 30 0.62 -26.14 0.75
N ARG A 31 1.65 -26.91 0.38
CA ARG A 31 1.51 -28.36 0.05
C ARG A 31 1.00 -29.20 1.21
N VAL A 32 1.31 -28.85 2.46
CA VAL A 32 0.80 -29.56 3.66
C VAL A 32 -0.53 -29.00 4.18
N GLY A 33 -1.22 -28.18 3.37
CA GLY A 33 -2.56 -27.68 3.66
C GLY A 33 -2.60 -26.42 4.52
N HIS A 34 -1.49 -25.70 4.66
CA HIS A 34 -1.49 -24.39 5.30
C HIS A 34 -1.78 -23.26 4.29
N GLN A 35 -2.29 -22.14 4.79
CA GLN A 35 -2.51 -20.94 3.99
C GLN A 35 -1.38 -19.97 4.25
N VAL A 36 -0.80 -19.41 3.19
CA VAL A 36 0.21 -18.36 3.27
C VAL A 36 -0.43 -17.05 2.81
N ILE A 37 -0.29 -16.02 3.62
CA ILE A 37 -0.81 -14.66 3.37
C ILE A 37 0.37 -13.71 3.43
N PHE A 38 0.50 -12.83 2.44
CA PHE A 38 1.48 -11.75 2.48
C PHE A 38 0.81 -10.44 2.88
N ALA A 39 1.41 -9.65 3.75
CA ALA A 39 0.89 -8.35 4.14
C ALA A 39 1.98 -7.28 4.03
N SER A 40 1.71 -6.14 3.39
CA SER A 40 2.70 -5.08 3.19
C SER A 40 2.07 -3.69 3.16
N ALA A 41 2.89 -2.67 3.41
CA ALA A 41 2.56 -1.28 3.15
C ALA A 41 2.49 -0.97 1.64
N ARG A 42 3.18 -1.78 0.82
CA ARG A 42 3.18 -1.65 -0.64
C ARG A 42 1.77 -1.87 -1.21
N PRO A 43 1.36 -1.13 -2.25
CA PRO A 43 0.24 -1.51 -3.10
C PRO A 43 0.45 -2.90 -3.71
N ILE A 44 -0.62 -3.61 -4.05
CA ILE A 44 -0.53 -4.98 -4.58
C ILE A 44 0.38 -5.07 -5.82
N ARG A 45 0.26 -4.11 -6.74
CA ARG A 45 1.11 -4.03 -7.95
C ARG A 45 2.61 -3.96 -7.64
N ASP A 46 3.00 -3.41 -6.49
CA ASP A 46 4.41 -3.21 -6.09
C ASP A 46 4.91 -4.38 -5.22
N MET A 47 3.99 -5.25 -4.76
CA MET A 47 4.30 -6.53 -4.12
C MET A 47 4.64 -7.62 -5.14
N LEU A 48 3.93 -7.65 -6.28
CA LEU A 48 4.10 -8.68 -7.31
C LEU A 48 5.55 -8.84 -7.80
N PRO A 49 6.34 -7.78 -8.06
CA PRO A 49 7.70 -7.92 -8.59
C PRO A 49 8.68 -8.52 -7.58
N VAL A 50 8.40 -8.34 -6.28
CA VAL A 50 9.22 -8.92 -5.21
C VAL A 50 8.76 -10.32 -4.81
N LEU A 51 7.53 -10.69 -5.14
CA LEU A 51 7.02 -12.05 -5.02
C LEU A 51 7.32 -12.84 -6.32
N ARG A 52 7.56 -14.15 -6.21
CA ARG A 52 7.74 -14.98 -7.40
C ARG A 52 6.39 -15.36 -8.00
N LYS A 53 6.34 -15.63 -9.31
CA LYS A 53 5.12 -16.03 -10.04
C LYS A 53 4.24 -17.09 -9.35
N PRO A 54 4.78 -18.14 -8.69
CA PRO A 54 3.95 -19.11 -7.97
C PRO A 54 3.05 -18.51 -6.88
N PHE A 55 3.39 -17.32 -6.39
CA PHE A 55 2.65 -16.62 -5.35
C PHE A 55 1.64 -15.60 -5.88
N PHE A 56 1.51 -15.44 -7.20
CA PHE A 56 0.62 -14.44 -7.77
C PHE A 56 -0.86 -14.73 -7.54
N ASP A 57 -1.23 -15.96 -7.18
CA ASP A 57 -2.61 -16.30 -6.80
C ASP A 57 -2.84 -16.30 -5.27
N TYR A 58 -1.78 -16.08 -4.49
CA TYR A 58 -1.85 -16.15 -3.03
C TYR A 58 -2.61 -14.93 -2.50
N THR A 59 -3.08 -15.04 -1.25
CA THR A 59 -3.73 -13.91 -0.60
C THR A 59 -2.68 -12.87 -0.24
N MET A 60 -2.92 -11.62 -0.66
CA MET A 60 -2.06 -10.47 -0.39
C MET A 60 -2.90 -9.34 0.23
N ILE A 61 -2.36 -8.72 1.26
CA ILE A 61 -2.88 -7.52 1.91
C ILE A 61 -1.90 -6.39 1.56
N GLY A 62 -2.35 -5.45 0.74
CA GLY A 62 -1.57 -4.30 0.30
C GLY A 62 -2.02 -2.99 0.96
N GLY A 63 -1.22 -1.94 0.81
CA GLY A 63 -1.55 -0.59 1.25
C GLY A 63 -1.85 -0.51 2.75
N ASN A 64 -1.11 -1.25 3.58
CA ASN A 64 -1.33 -1.36 5.03
C ASN A 64 -2.73 -1.86 5.43
N GLY A 65 -3.41 -2.60 4.55
CA GLY A 65 -4.75 -3.13 4.81
C GLY A 65 -5.85 -2.53 3.95
N SER A 66 -5.54 -1.52 3.12
CA SER A 66 -6.53 -0.94 2.22
C SER A 66 -6.88 -1.83 1.03
N LEU A 67 -6.03 -2.79 0.67
CA LEU A 67 -6.23 -3.69 -0.46
C LEU A 67 -6.17 -5.14 -0.03
N ILE A 68 -7.14 -5.94 -0.49
CA ILE A 68 -7.09 -7.40 -0.39
C ILE A 68 -7.12 -7.95 -1.79
N TYR A 69 -6.12 -8.77 -2.10
CA TYR A 69 -5.99 -9.49 -3.36
C TYR A 69 -5.98 -10.99 -3.07
N LYS A 70 -6.71 -11.75 -3.88
CA LYS A 70 -6.84 -13.21 -3.71
C LYS A 70 -7.27 -13.85 -5.01
N ASN A 71 -6.68 -14.99 -5.36
CA ASN A 71 -6.99 -15.74 -6.59
C ASN A 71 -6.89 -14.85 -7.84
N GLY A 72 -5.75 -14.19 -8.02
CA GLY A 72 -5.48 -13.44 -9.24
C GLY A 72 -6.15 -12.06 -9.34
N ALA A 73 -6.93 -11.62 -8.35
CA ALA A 73 -7.69 -10.36 -8.44
C ALA A 73 -7.85 -9.62 -7.10
N ILE A 74 -8.02 -8.30 -7.20
CA ILE A 74 -8.45 -7.46 -6.07
C ILE A 74 -9.88 -7.85 -5.67
N LYS A 75 -10.07 -8.13 -4.38
CA LYS A 75 -11.35 -8.54 -3.79
C LYS A 75 -11.95 -7.48 -2.88
N ASN A 76 -11.10 -6.67 -2.25
CA ASN A 76 -11.55 -5.57 -1.41
C ASN A 76 -10.67 -4.34 -1.60
N VAL A 77 -11.31 -3.18 -1.58
CA VAL A 77 -10.68 -1.86 -1.67
C VAL A 77 -11.31 -0.98 -0.60
N HIS A 78 -10.52 -0.62 0.40
CA HIS A 78 -10.89 0.37 1.40
C HIS A 78 -10.26 1.71 1.01
N SER A 79 -11.10 2.63 0.55
CA SER A 79 -10.69 3.93 -0.01
C SER A 79 -11.15 5.09 0.85
N PHE A 80 -10.59 6.28 0.60
CA PHE A 80 -11.09 7.52 1.20
C PHE A 80 -12.53 7.80 0.76
N SER A 81 -13.33 8.38 1.66
CA SER A 81 -14.65 8.86 1.30
C SER A 81 -14.55 10.01 0.29
N SER A 82 -15.59 10.22 -0.52
CA SER A 82 -15.62 11.34 -1.48
C SER A 82 -15.51 12.71 -0.80
N VAL A 83 -15.97 12.82 0.44
CA VAL A 83 -15.82 14.03 1.27
C VAL A 83 -14.37 14.26 1.65
N ASP A 84 -13.66 13.22 2.08
CA ASP A 84 -12.26 13.31 2.47
C ASP A 84 -11.37 13.57 1.26
N VAL A 85 -11.63 12.91 0.13
CA VAL A 85 -10.95 13.18 -1.14
C VAL A 85 -11.07 14.66 -1.49
N LYS A 86 -12.29 15.24 -1.47
CA LYS A 86 -12.46 16.67 -1.77
C LYS A 86 -11.64 17.58 -0.85
N LYS A 87 -11.60 17.30 0.45
CA LYS A 87 -10.80 18.06 1.42
C LYS A 87 -9.29 17.92 1.14
N LEU A 88 -8.82 16.70 0.89
CA LEU A 88 -7.43 16.42 0.54
C LEU A 88 -7.00 17.18 -0.72
N LEU A 89 -7.80 17.11 -1.78
CA LEU A 89 -7.48 17.80 -3.04
C LEU A 89 -7.49 19.31 -2.89
N SER A 90 -8.41 19.86 -2.09
CA SER A 90 -8.43 21.29 -1.76
C SER A 90 -7.15 21.72 -1.06
N LEU A 91 -6.68 20.95 -0.08
CA LEU A 91 -5.42 21.25 0.63
C LEU A 91 -4.20 21.10 -0.28
N ILE A 92 -4.15 20.06 -1.10
CA ILE A 92 -3.09 19.87 -2.10
C ILE A 92 -3.01 21.10 -3.03
N GLN A 93 -4.14 21.61 -3.48
CA GLN A 93 -4.19 22.79 -4.34
C GLN A 93 -3.79 24.07 -3.58
N GLU A 94 -4.34 24.30 -2.37
CA GLU A 94 -4.06 25.47 -1.51
C GLU A 94 -2.55 25.60 -1.24
N PHE A 95 -1.90 24.50 -0.88
CA PHE A 95 -0.49 24.46 -0.49
C PHE A 95 0.45 24.18 -1.67
N LYS A 96 -0.08 24.04 -2.89
CA LYS A 96 0.68 23.66 -4.11
C LYS A 96 1.55 22.41 -3.87
N ALA A 97 0.96 21.42 -3.23
CA ALA A 97 1.66 20.21 -2.83
C ALA A 97 1.92 19.28 -4.03
N THR A 98 3.12 18.71 -4.08
CA THR A 98 3.42 17.58 -4.96
C THR A 98 3.06 16.29 -4.26
N PHE A 99 2.62 15.29 -5.02
CA PHE A 99 2.08 14.07 -4.43
C PHE A 99 2.38 12.81 -5.24
N LEU A 100 2.23 11.68 -4.54
CA LEU A 100 1.96 10.36 -5.10
C LEU A 100 0.62 9.90 -4.51
N ILE A 101 -0.37 9.62 -5.37
CA ILE A 101 -1.69 9.15 -4.95
C ILE A 101 -1.94 7.79 -5.57
N ASP A 102 -2.17 6.79 -4.72
CA ASP A 102 -2.50 5.45 -5.14
C ASP A 102 -4.01 5.25 -5.20
N GLY A 103 -4.48 4.67 -6.30
CA GLY A 103 -5.77 4.00 -6.36
C GLY A 103 -5.64 2.51 -6.06
N ASP A 104 -6.67 1.75 -6.42
CA ASP A 104 -6.69 0.29 -6.29
C ASP A 104 -5.58 -0.40 -7.11
N TRP A 105 -5.27 0.15 -8.28
CA TRP A 105 -4.20 -0.33 -9.15
C TRP A 105 -3.32 0.80 -9.69
N ASN A 106 -3.94 1.74 -10.42
CA ASN A 106 -3.23 2.87 -11.01
C ASN A 106 -2.86 3.93 -9.98
N TYR A 107 -1.99 4.86 -10.37
CA TYR A 107 -1.52 5.92 -9.49
C TYR A 107 -1.44 7.26 -10.23
N SER A 108 -1.44 8.35 -9.47
CA SER A 108 -1.17 9.70 -9.96
C SER A 108 0.04 10.28 -9.26
N TYR A 109 0.83 11.06 -9.98
CA TYR A 109 2.08 11.62 -9.47
C TYR A 109 2.34 12.99 -10.06
N THR A 110 2.78 13.94 -9.24
CA THR A 110 3.08 15.33 -9.65
C THR A 110 4.43 15.84 -9.17
N GLY A 111 5.22 15.00 -8.49
CA GLY A 111 6.57 15.37 -8.05
C GLY A 111 7.61 15.44 -9.19
N PRO A 112 8.87 15.76 -8.84
CA PRO A 112 9.99 15.80 -9.79
C PRO A 112 10.21 14.46 -10.51
N ALA A 113 10.68 14.50 -11.76
CA ALA A 113 10.94 13.30 -12.55
C ALA A 113 12.12 12.45 -12.03
N ASP A 114 13.03 13.07 -11.28
CA ASP A 114 14.20 12.48 -10.65
C ASP A 114 13.98 12.13 -9.17
N HIS A 115 12.75 12.25 -8.67
CA HIS A 115 12.45 11.94 -7.29
C HIS A 115 12.70 10.45 -6.97
N PRO A 116 13.45 10.10 -5.91
CA PRO A 116 13.83 8.71 -5.60
C PRO A 116 12.67 7.74 -5.45
N ILE A 117 11.50 8.23 -5.00
CA ILE A 117 10.29 7.40 -4.83
C ILE A 117 9.88 6.65 -6.10
N LEU A 118 10.14 7.21 -7.28
CA LEU A 118 9.77 6.60 -8.56
C LEU A 118 10.49 5.28 -8.83
N GLN A 119 11.63 5.03 -8.17
CA GLN A 119 12.32 3.74 -8.25
C GLN A 119 11.52 2.60 -7.59
N ASN A 120 10.60 2.94 -6.68
CA ASN A 120 9.81 2.00 -5.91
C ASN A 120 8.35 1.92 -6.37
N VAL A 121 7.90 2.87 -7.19
CA VAL A 121 6.51 2.93 -7.67
C VAL A 121 6.40 2.24 -9.01
N ASP A 122 5.58 1.19 -9.07
CA ASP A 122 5.32 0.41 -10.28
C ASP A 122 6.59 -0.05 -11.03
N PRO A 123 7.56 -0.68 -10.34
CA PRO A 123 8.86 -1.02 -10.92
C PRO A 123 8.77 -2.07 -12.05
N ALA A 124 7.66 -2.81 -12.14
CA ALA A 124 7.41 -3.77 -13.21
C ALA A 124 6.44 -3.24 -14.28
N HIS A 125 6.07 -1.95 -14.23
CA HIS A 125 5.18 -1.31 -15.20
C HIS A 125 3.86 -2.07 -15.42
N LEU A 126 3.27 -2.54 -14.31
CA LEU A 126 2.01 -3.26 -14.29
C LEU A 126 0.80 -2.32 -14.25
N ALA A 127 1.02 -1.07 -13.87
CA ALA A 127 0.00 -0.03 -13.77
C ALA A 127 0.25 1.11 -14.76
N LYS A 128 -0.63 2.11 -14.72
CA LYS A 128 -0.46 3.35 -15.48
C LYS A 128 -0.44 4.53 -14.51
N ARG A 129 0.47 5.47 -14.77
CA ARG A 129 0.37 6.82 -14.24
C ARG A 129 -0.76 7.55 -14.96
N VAL A 130 -1.76 8.01 -14.23
CA VAL A 130 -2.96 8.65 -14.78
C VAL A 130 -3.25 10.00 -14.09
N PRO A 131 -4.04 10.88 -14.73
CA PRO A 131 -4.61 12.04 -14.04
C PRO A 131 -5.42 11.59 -12.83
N ILE A 132 -5.46 12.42 -11.79
CA ILE A 132 -6.13 12.05 -10.53
C ILE A 132 -7.63 11.79 -10.71
N GLU A 133 -8.26 12.47 -11.66
CA GLU A 133 -9.68 12.34 -12.01
C GLU A 133 -9.99 10.98 -12.65
N SER A 134 -8.97 10.28 -13.14
CA SER A 134 -9.10 8.94 -13.71
C SER A 134 -8.97 7.82 -12.66
N LEU A 135 -8.65 8.15 -11.41
CA LEU A 135 -8.63 7.18 -10.32
C LEU A 135 -10.06 6.95 -9.82
N THR A 136 -10.54 5.71 -9.92
CA THR A 136 -11.88 5.30 -9.46
C THR A 136 -11.99 5.22 -7.95
N SER A 137 -10.86 5.00 -7.28
CA SER A 137 -10.71 4.98 -5.83
C SER A 137 -9.35 5.58 -5.47
N ILE A 138 -9.26 6.15 -4.28
CA ILE A 138 -7.99 6.58 -3.69
C ILE A 138 -7.81 5.81 -2.40
N VAL A 139 -6.71 5.09 -2.27
CA VAL A 139 -6.42 4.22 -1.12
C VAL A 139 -5.27 4.74 -0.28
N LYS A 140 -4.43 5.60 -0.85
CA LYS A 140 -3.28 6.21 -0.16
C LYS A 140 -2.90 7.54 -0.81
N VAL A 141 -2.45 8.49 -0.01
CA VAL A 141 -1.90 9.77 -0.48
C VAL A 141 -0.57 10.00 0.22
N LEU A 142 0.49 10.23 -0.55
CA LEU A 142 1.75 10.76 -0.04
C LEU A 142 1.93 12.18 -0.54
N ILE A 143 2.16 13.11 0.38
CA ILE A 143 2.63 14.44 0.07
C ILE A 143 4.15 14.42 0.09
N LEU A 144 4.77 14.84 -1.02
CA LEU A 144 6.21 14.78 -1.26
C LEU A 144 6.90 16.13 -1.07
N GLY A 145 6.11 17.18 -0.91
CA GLY A 145 6.58 18.54 -0.70
C GLY A 145 5.42 19.52 -0.93
N SER A 146 5.52 20.70 -0.31
CA SER A 146 4.53 21.76 -0.47
C SER A 146 5.15 23.12 -0.15
N ARG A 147 4.39 24.20 -0.39
CA ARG A 147 4.87 25.57 -0.08
C ARG A 147 5.06 25.79 1.43
N ASP A 148 4.24 25.15 2.25
CA ASP A 148 4.31 25.19 3.72
C ASP A 148 3.87 23.84 4.28
N ASN A 149 4.83 22.91 4.40
CA ASN A 149 4.55 21.54 4.76
C ASN A 149 4.07 21.40 6.21
N LYS A 150 4.54 22.29 7.09
CA LYS A 150 4.15 22.30 8.49
C LYS A 150 2.68 22.71 8.65
N GLN A 151 2.26 23.79 8.00
CA GLN A 151 0.86 24.21 8.08
C GLN A 151 -0.07 23.21 7.36
N LEU A 152 0.37 22.62 6.25
CA LEU A 152 -0.36 21.55 5.58
C LEU A 152 -0.56 20.34 6.52
N ALA A 153 0.50 19.89 7.19
CA ALA A 153 0.47 18.85 8.21
C ALA A 153 -0.57 19.15 9.31
N GLU A 154 -0.51 20.33 9.92
CA GLU A 154 -1.46 20.74 10.97
C GLU A 154 -2.93 20.72 10.47
N ARG A 155 -3.17 21.15 9.22
CA ARG A 155 -4.51 21.12 8.61
C ARG A 155 -4.97 19.69 8.32
N LEU A 156 -4.07 18.80 7.89
CA LEU A 156 -4.38 17.38 7.66
C LEU A 156 -4.67 16.65 8.98
N ASP A 157 -3.90 16.91 10.03
CA ASP A 157 -4.09 16.32 11.37
C ASP A 157 -5.43 16.77 11.99
N SER A 158 -5.97 17.91 11.59
CA SER A 158 -7.32 18.37 12.01
C SER A 158 -8.47 17.62 11.32
N LEU A 159 -8.16 16.85 10.26
CA LEU A 159 -9.12 15.97 9.61
C LEU A 159 -9.18 14.63 10.35
N ASN A 160 -10.32 13.94 10.25
CA ASN A 160 -10.46 12.58 10.77
C ASN A 160 -9.80 11.57 9.82
N LEU A 161 -8.49 11.69 9.62
CA LEU A 161 -7.64 10.88 8.75
C LEU A 161 -6.46 10.31 9.55
N PHE A 162 -5.85 9.24 9.05
CA PHE A 162 -4.60 8.76 9.61
C PHE A 162 -3.43 9.38 8.86
N VAL A 163 -2.65 10.22 9.54
CA VAL A 163 -1.50 10.93 8.98
C VAL A 163 -0.23 10.47 9.69
N THR A 164 0.72 9.98 8.91
CA THR A 164 2.06 9.60 9.38
C THR A 164 3.08 10.59 8.85
N HIS A 165 3.87 11.15 9.77
CA HIS A 165 4.87 12.17 9.47
C HIS A 165 6.25 11.52 9.35
N HIS A 166 6.80 11.47 8.14
CA HIS A 166 8.17 10.99 7.91
C HIS A 166 9.14 12.17 7.94
N THR A 167 9.45 12.63 9.15
CA THR A 167 10.20 13.89 9.39
C THR A 167 11.59 13.94 8.74
N ASN A 168 12.25 12.80 8.56
CA ASN A 168 13.56 12.74 7.89
C ASN A 168 13.47 12.99 6.37
N GLU A 169 12.30 12.74 5.77
CA GLU A 169 12.08 12.82 4.31
C GLU A 169 11.15 13.98 3.93
N ASP A 170 10.62 14.72 4.92
CA ASP A 170 9.59 15.76 4.76
C ASP A 170 8.34 15.27 4.00
N VAL A 171 8.03 13.97 4.15
CA VAL A 171 6.89 13.30 3.51
C VAL A 171 5.75 13.11 4.50
N LEU A 172 4.52 13.38 4.05
CA LEU A 172 3.30 13.06 4.80
C LEU A 172 2.62 11.86 4.14
N ASP A 173 2.49 10.75 4.86
CA ASP A 173 1.78 9.55 4.42
C ASP A 173 0.38 9.52 5.04
N ILE A 174 -0.64 9.55 4.18
CA ILE A 174 -2.03 9.68 4.57
C ILE A 174 -2.80 8.45 4.10
N SER A 175 -3.56 7.86 5.02
CA SER A 175 -4.38 6.67 4.78
C SER A 175 -5.83 6.90 5.25
N PRO A 176 -6.82 6.20 4.65
CA PRO A 176 -8.19 6.24 5.15
C PRO A 176 -8.26 5.64 6.56
N THR A 177 -9.24 6.07 7.35
CA THR A 177 -9.43 5.54 8.72
C THR A 177 -9.95 4.10 8.70
N GLY A 178 -9.73 3.37 9.80
CA GLY A 178 -10.24 2.00 9.95
C GLY A 178 -9.42 0.90 9.25
N ILE A 179 -8.33 1.25 8.56
CA ILE A 179 -7.44 0.27 7.94
C ILE A 179 -6.28 -0.12 8.84
N SER A 180 -5.92 -1.39 8.79
CA SER A 180 -4.68 -1.95 9.30
C SER A 180 -4.48 -3.33 8.66
N LYS A 181 -3.25 -3.85 8.70
CA LYS A 181 -2.99 -5.25 8.31
C LYS A 181 -3.88 -6.22 9.11
N TRP A 182 -4.13 -5.90 10.39
CA TRP A 182 -4.98 -6.70 11.26
C TRP A 182 -6.45 -6.66 10.86
N SER A 183 -7.06 -5.48 10.66
CA SER A 183 -8.46 -5.38 10.26
C SER A 183 -8.71 -6.04 8.89
N ALA A 184 -7.72 -6.01 7.98
CA ALA A 184 -7.77 -6.77 6.74
C ALA A 184 -7.75 -8.30 6.97
N LEU A 185 -6.91 -8.81 7.87
CA LEU A 185 -6.90 -10.23 8.27
C LEU A 185 -8.22 -10.66 8.91
N GLU A 186 -8.79 -9.84 9.78
CA GLU A 186 -10.10 -10.10 10.39
C GLU A 186 -11.20 -10.22 9.32
N SER A 187 -11.19 -9.34 8.31
CA SER A 187 -12.15 -9.39 7.20
C SER A 187 -12.02 -10.67 6.35
N LEU A 188 -10.85 -11.32 6.36
CA LEU A 188 -10.60 -12.62 5.74
C LEU A 188 -11.02 -13.80 6.63
N GLY A 189 -11.56 -13.54 7.82
CA GLY A 189 -11.94 -14.57 8.79
C GLY A 189 -10.77 -15.14 9.59
N VAL A 190 -9.60 -14.50 9.56
CA VAL A 190 -8.46 -14.88 10.41
C VAL A 190 -8.77 -14.43 11.84
N LYS A 191 -8.85 -15.39 12.77
CA LYS A 191 -9.11 -15.12 14.18
C LYS A 191 -7.82 -14.79 14.92
N ASN A 192 -7.94 -13.99 15.98
CA ASN A 192 -6.84 -13.73 16.91
C ASN A 192 -6.32 -15.07 17.49
N ASN A 193 -5.00 -15.26 17.56
CA ASN A 193 -4.32 -16.52 17.91
C ASN A 193 -4.49 -17.70 16.92
N ALA A 194 -5.09 -17.52 15.74
CA ALA A 194 -5.25 -18.57 14.72
C ALA A 194 -4.26 -18.47 13.55
N TYR A 195 -3.17 -17.72 13.75
CA TYR A 195 -2.14 -17.49 12.74
C TYR A 195 -0.73 -17.41 13.36
N CYS A 196 0.27 -17.73 12.55
CA CYS A 196 1.68 -17.57 12.86
C CYS A 196 2.22 -16.37 12.08
N MET A 197 2.93 -15.46 12.75
CA MET A 197 3.70 -14.37 12.13
C MET A 197 5.19 -14.69 12.18
#